data_AF-A0A2G2GNQ1-F1
#
_entry.id   AF-A0A2G2GNQ1-F1
#
_cell.length_a   1.000
_cell.length_b   1.000
_cell.length_c   1.000
_cell.angle_alpha   90.00
_cell.angle_beta   90.00
_cell.angle_gamma   90.00
#
_symmetry.space_group_name_H-M   'P 1'
#
loop_
_entity.id
_entity.type
_entity.pdbx_description
1 polymer ?
#
loop_
_entity_poly.entity_id
_entity_poly.type
_entity_poly.pdbx_seq_one_letter_code
_entity_poly.pdbx_strand_id
1 'polypeptide(L)'
;GQEEGRRAGTSNVPGIVGFVAAAEEACGQLDQFAELAELRDHLADLLRAYAPDLVVFSEDEDRLPNTLCCAAMGFAAETQVMALDLAGFAISSGSACGSGKVKASHVLTAMGVGPELARCAIRISLGWLSTKAEVEQFAVQWGEAYGRSHVREVA
;
A
#
# COMPACT_ATOMS: atom_id res chain seq x y z
N GLY A 1 3.61 -1.47 -37.19
CA GLY A 1 4.12 -1.81 -35.84
C GLY A 1 3.29 -2.89 -35.18
N GLN A 2 3.56 -3.28 -33.92
CA GLN A 2 2.78 -4.20 -33.07
C GLN A 2 1.35 -3.69 -32.75
N GLU A 3 0.56 -4.34 -31.89
CA GLU A 3 -0.86 -3.99 -31.66
C GLU A 3 -1.63 -3.70 -32.99
N GLU A 4 -1.70 -4.63 -33.96
CA GLU A 4 -2.34 -4.41 -35.30
C GLU A 4 -1.68 -3.38 -36.25
N GLY A 5 -0.46 -2.92 -35.96
CA GLY A 5 0.13 -1.75 -36.59
C GLY A 5 0.54 -0.70 -35.55
N ARG A 6 -0.20 -0.66 -34.45
CA ARG A 6 -0.20 0.29 -33.33
C ARG A 6 1.00 0.26 -32.34
N ARG A 7 2.04 -0.57 -32.48
CA ARG A 7 3.27 -0.57 -31.64
C ARG A 7 4.55 -0.98 -32.39
N ALA A 8 4.99 -0.18 -33.35
CA ALA A 8 6.22 -0.47 -34.11
C ALA A 8 7.49 -0.49 -33.25
N GLY A 9 8.60 -0.94 -33.82
CA GLY A 9 9.90 -0.92 -33.17
C GLY A 9 10.51 -2.32 -32.98
N THR A 10 11.83 -2.34 -32.86
CA THR A 10 12.59 -3.54 -32.53
C THR A 10 12.09 -4.11 -31.20
N SER A 11 11.82 -5.41 -31.16
CA SER A 11 11.38 -6.08 -29.95
C SER A 11 12.38 -5.86 -28.81
N ASN A 12 11.87 -5.54 -27.62
CA ASN A 12 12.66 -5.58 -26.39
C ASN A 12 12.89 -7.05 -26.01
N VAL A 13 13.76 -7.74 -26.74
CA VAL A 13 14.05 -9.17 -26.53
C VAL A 13 14.48 -9.43 -25.08
N PRO A 14 15.39 -8.64 -24.45
CA PRO A 14 15.73 -8.84 -23.05
C PRO A 14 14.53 -8.71 -22.10
N GLY A 15 13.67 -7.70 -22.30
CA GLY A 15 12.47 -7.52 -21.48
C GLY A 15 11.43 -8.62 -21.67
N ILE A 16 11.29 -9.15 -22.88
CA ILE A 16 10.40 -10.29 -23.16
C ILE A 16 10.89 -11.53 -22.42
N VAL A 17 12.18 -11.86 -22.55
CA VAL A 17 12.76 -13.03 -21.87
C VAL A 17 12.72 -12.85 -20.35
N GLY A 18 13.03 -11.66 -19.84
CA GLY A 18 12.91 -11.34 -18.42
C GLY A 18 11.47 -11.45 -17.90
N PHE A 19 10.48 -11.05 -18.69
CA PHE A 19 9.07 -11.21 -18.33
C PHE A 19 8.65 -12.67 -18.28
N VAL A 20 9.12 -13.51 -19.20
CA VAL A 20 8.86 -14.96 -19.16
C VAL A 20 9.41 -15.55 -17.86
N ALA A 21 10.69 -15.29 -17.53
CA ALA A 21 11.29 -15.78 -16.31
C ALA A 21 10.57 -15.28 -15.04
N ALA A 22 10.18 -13.99 -15.01
CA ALA A 22 9.44 -13.42 -13.89
C ALA A 22 8.02 -14.01 -13.75
N ALA A 23 7.34 -14.29 -14.86
CA ALA A 23 6.01 -14.90 -14.85
C ALA A 23 6.07 -16.36 -14.40
N GLU A 24 7.07 -17.12 -14.84
CA GLU A 24 7.29 -18.50 -14.39
C GLU A 24 7.56 -18.54 -12.88
N GLU A 25 8.45 -17.68 -12.38
CA GLU A 25 8.76 -17.59 -10.95
C GLU A 25 7.53 -17.17 -10.13
N ALA A 26 6.83 -16.11 -10.56
CA ALA A 26 5.66 -15.60 -9.84
C ALA A 26 4.52 -16.64 -9.79
N CYS A 27 4.27 -17.35 -10.88
CA CYS A 27 3.28 -18.43 -10.92
C CYS A 27 3.69 -19.62 -10.05
N GLY A 28 4.98 -19.95 -9.98
CA GLY A 28 5.51 -21.01 -9.13
C GLY A 28 5.44 -20.72 -7.62
N GLN A 29 5.35 -19.45 -7.23
CA GLN A 29 5.33 -19.01 -5.82
C GLN A 29 3.94 -18.58 -5.31
N LEU A 30 2.85 -18.82 -6.06
CA LEU A 30 1.51 -18.31 -5.70
C LEU A 30 1.05 -18.76 -4.30
N ASP A 31 1.31 -20.03 -3.93
CA ASP A 31 0.94 -20.55 -2.61
C ASP A 31 1.72 -19.86 -1.49
N GLN A 32 3.04 -19.69 -1.64
CA GLN A 32 3.86 -18.95 -0.68
C GLN A 32 3.46 -17.47 -0.61
N PHE A 33 3.11 -16.87 -1.75
CA PHE A 33 2.63 -15.49 -1.79
C PHE A 33 1.29 -15.32 -1.05
N ALA A 34 0.46 -16.37 -1.01
CA ALA A 34 -0.78 -16.37 -0.24
C ALA A 34 -0.53 -16.29 1.27
N GLU A 35 0.60 -16.82 1.78
CA GLU A 35 1.00 -16.74 3.20
C GLU A 35 1.20 -15.28 3.67
N LEU A 36 1.45 -14.33 2.76
CA LEU A 36 1.52 -12.91 3.10
C LEU A 36 0.22 -12.37 3.69
N ALA A 37 -0.91 -13.05 3.49
CA ALA A 37 -2.19 -12.70 4.11
C ALA A 37 -2.07 -12.59 5.64
N GLU A 38 -1.43 -13.57 6.28
CA GLU A 38 -1.25 -13.58 7.73
C GLU A 38 -0.40 -12.39 8.19
N LEU A 39 0.66 -12.07 7.44
CA LEU A 39 1.54 -10.95 7.73
C LEU A 39 0.85 -9.59 7.53
N ARG A 40 0.01 -9.50 6.49
CA ARG A 40 -0.82 -8.32 6.19
C ARG A 40 -1.89 -8.08 7.24
N ASP A 41 -2.52 -9.15 7.73
CA ASP A 41 -3.53 -9.07 8.80
C ASP A 41 -2.86 -8.75 10.14
N HIS A 42 -1.70 -9.35 10.43
CA HIS A 42 -0.90 -9.01 11.61
C HIS A 42 -0.50 -7.53 11.63
N LEU A 43 -0.08 -6.98 10.48
CA LEU A 43 0.20 -5.56 10.36
C LEU A 43 -1.04 -4.71 10.68
N ALA A 44 -2.21 -5.06 10.14
CA ALA A 44 -3.45 -4.33 10.41
C ALA A 44 -3.77 -4.29 11.92
N ASP A 45 -3.60 -5.41 12.62
CA ASP A 45 -3.81 -5.49 14.07
C ASP A 45 -2.83 -4.61 14.86
N LEU A 46 -1.55 -4.61 14.47
CA LEU A 46 -0.55 -3.75 15.10
C LEU A 46 -0.86 -2.26 14.90
N LEU A 47 -1.28 -1.86 13.69
CA LEU A 47 -1.68 -0.46 13.44
C LEU A 47 -2.92 -0.08 14.24
N ARG A 48 -3.91 -0.99 14.35
CA ARG A 48 -5.14 -0.78 15.12
C ARG A 48 -4.87 -0.62 16.63
N ALA A 49 -3.79 -1.22 17.14
CA ALA A 49 -3.37 -1.01 18.53
C ALA A 49 -2.90 0.43 18.80
N TYR A 50 -2.37 1.13 17.80
CA TYR A 50 -2.01 2.56 17.89
C TYR A 50 -3.18 3.49 17.58
N ALA A 51 -4.01 3.13 16.59
CA ALA A 51 -5.16 3.90 16.14
C ALA A 51 -6.42 3.03 16.18
N PRO A 52 -7.18 3.03 17.28
CA PRO A 52 -8.41 2.24 17.39
C PRO A 52 -9.49 2.61 16.37
N ASP A 53 -9.39 3.80 15.76
CA ASP A 53 -10.25 4.30 14.69
C ASP A 53 -9.75 3.92 13.27
N LEU A 54 -8.70 3.09 13.16
CA LEU A 54 -8.17 2.64 11.88
C LEU A 54 -9.24 1.92 11.07
N VAL A 55 -9.53 2.46 9.89
CA VAL A 55 -10.41 1.85 8.90
C VAL A 55 -9.56 1.09 7.90
N VAL A 56 -9.79 -0.22 7.80
CA VAL A 56 -9.22 -1.06 6.75
C VAL A 56 -10.27 -1.21 5.64
N PHE A 57 -9.92 -0.81 4.42
CA PHE A 57 -10.86 -0.89 3.31
C PHE A 57 -10.96 -2.33 2.80
N SER A 58 -12.19 -2.80 2.56
CA SER A 58 -12.50 -4.16 2.09
C SER A 58 -11.99 -5.25 3.04
N GLU A 59 -12.09 -5.04 4.36
CA GLU A 59 -11.62 -6.01 5.36
C GLU A 59 -12.40 -7.32 5.38
N ASP A 60 -13.71 -7.24 5.22
CA ASP A 60 -14.62 -8.40 5.24
C ASP A 60 -14.78 -9.06 3.85
N GLU A 61 -13.95 -8.71 2.87
CA GLU A 61 -14.05 -9.15 1.48
C GLU A 61 -12.78 -9.89 1.01
N ASP A 62 -12.90 -10.65 -0.08
CA ASP A 62 -11.74 -11.27 -0.72
C ASP A 62 -10.76 -10.21 -1.23
N ARG A 63 -9.52 -10.26 -0.73
CA ARG A 63 -8.47 -9.27 -1.00
C ARG A 63 -7.10 -9.89 -1.22
N LEU A 64 -6.28 -9.27 -2.07
CA LEU A 64 -4.91 -9.71 -2.39
C LEU A 64 -4.09 -9.92 -1.12
N PRO A 65 -3.37 -11.05 -0.95
CA PRO A 65 -2.72 -11.41 0.32
C PRO A 65 -1.72 -10.37 0.84
N ASN A 66 -1.10 -9.59 -0.04
CA ASN A 66 0.00 -8.71 0.31
C ASN A 66 -0.39 -7.24 0.54
N THR A 67 -1.63 -6.84 0.28
CA THR A 67 -2.00 -5.42 0.25
C THR A 67 -2.89 -5.05 1.43
N LEU A 68 -2.48 -4.02 2.16
CA LEU A 68 -3.26 -3.34 3.19
C LEU A 68 -3.57 -1.92 2.71
N CYS A 69 -4.85 -1.63 2.51
CA CYS A 69 -5.34 -0.28 2.24
C CYS A 69 -6.12 0.19 3.47
N CYS A 70 -5.63 1.24 4.14
CA CYS A 70 -6.22 1.69 5.40
C CYS A 70 -6.13 3.21 5.56
N ALA A 71 -6.93 3.76 6.46
CA ALA A 71 -6.93 5.16 6.83
C ALA A 71 -7.16 5.31 8.34
N ALA A 72 -6.41 6.21 8.97
CA ALA A 72 -6.68 6.66 10.33
C ALA A 72 -7.13 8.13 10.27
N MET A 73 -8.23 8.48 10.92
CA MET A 73 -8.82 9.81 10.80
C MET A 73 -7.84 10.87 11.36
N GLY A 74 -7.77 12.05 10.75
CA GLY A 74 -6.83 13.11 11.15
C GLY A 74 -5.38 12.89 10.70
N PHE A 75 -5.01 11.68 10.25
CA PHE A 75 -3.64 11.42 9.79
C PHE A 75 -3.51 11.56 8.26
N ALA A 76 -3.23 12.78 7.78
CA ALA A 76 -3.07 13.06 6.36
C ALA A 76 -2.05 12.12 5.66
N ALA A 77 -2.41 11.57 4.51
CA ALA A 77 -1.61 10.55 3.82
C ALA A 77 -0.23 11.04 3.38
N GLU A 78 -0.08 12.32 3.03
CA GLU A 78 1.20 12.94 2.70
C GLU A 78 2.14 12.95 3.90
N THR A 79 1.60 13.23 5.08
CA THR A 79 2.36 13.22 6.34
C THR A 79 2.83 11.81 6.66
N GLN A 80 1.95 10.81 6.45
CA GLN A 80 2.29 9.39 6.63
C GLN A 80 3.44 8.97 5.71
N VAL A 81 3.32 9.25 4.41
CA VAL A 81 4.33 8.90 3.41
C VAL A 81 5.66 9.56 3.74
N MET A 82 5.67 10.86 4.07
CA MET A 82 6.90 11.57 4.43
C MET A 82 7.54 11.02 5.72
N ALA A 83 6.74 10.76 6.75
CA ALA A 83 7.25 10.27 8.02
C ALA A 83 7.85 8.86 7.89
N LEU A 84 7.21 8.00 7.10
CA LEU A 84 7.69 6.64 6.86
C LEU A 84 8.90 6.61 5.93
N ASP A 85 8.97 7.47 4.92
CA ASP A 85 10.15 7.61 4.05
C ASP A 85 11.39 7.98 4.88
N LEU A 86 11.26 8.95 5.79
CA LEU A 86 12.32 9.32 6.74
C LEU A 86 12.69 8.18 7.71
N ALA A 87 11.76 7.27 7.99
CA ALA A 87 11.98 6.08 8.80
C ALA A 87 12.51 4.87 7.99
N GLY A 88 12.72 5.02 6.67
CA GLY A 88 13.24 3.99 5.79
C GLY A 88 12.19 3.05 5.18
N PHE A 89 10.90 3.41 5.25
CA PHE A 89 9.79 2.62 4.72
C PHE A 89 9.12 3.28 3.52
N ALA A 90 8.97 2.52 2.44
CA ALA A 90 8.27 2.96 1.24
C ALA A 90 6.80 2.52 1.26
N ILE A 91 5.88 3.48 1.19
CA ILE A 91 4.43 3.26 1.06
C ILE A 91 3.83 4.18 -0.01
N SER A 92 2.55 4.00 -0.32
CA SER A 92 1.85 4.84 -1.29
C SER A 92 0.62 5.52 -0.67
N SER A 93 0.34 6.77 -1.06
CA SER A 93 -0.89 7.48 -0.73
C SER A 93 -1.82 7.51 -1.97
N GLY A 94 -2.86 6.66 -1.96
CA GLY A 94 -3.92 6.63 -2.98
C GLY A 94 -3.78 5.61 -4.12
N SER A 95 -4.78 5.59 -5.01
CA SER A 95 -4.80 4.78 -6.24
C SER A 95 -3.65 5.23 -7.15
N ALA A 96 -2.78 4.31 -7.54
CA ALA A 96 -1.56 4.52 -8.30
C ALA A 96 -1.59 5.69 -9.31
N CYS A 97 -0.54 6.52 -9.31
CA CYS A 97 -0.25 7.56 -10.31
C CYS A 97 -1.28 8.70 -10.45
N GLY A 98 -1.33 9.62 -9.47
CA GLY A 98 -2.09 10.88 -9.56
C GLY A 98 -1.24 12.11 -9.89
N SER A 99 -0.68 12.21 -11.10
CA SER A 99 -0.24 13.46 -11.77
C SER A 99 0.46 14.58 -10.95
N GLY A 100 1.19 14.27 -9.88
CA GLY A 100 1.87 15.27 -9.03
C GLY A 100 0.95 16.16 -8.16
N LYS A 101 -0.35 15.87 -8.07
CA LYS A 101 -1.28 16.54 -7.13
C LYS A 101 -1.88 15.49 -6.22
N VAL A 102 -1.54 15.55 -4.93
CA VAL A 102 -2.15 14.63 -3.96
C VAL A 102 -3.63 14.97 -3.86
N LYS A 103 -4.45 14.02 -4.28
CA LYS A 103 -5.90 14.09 -4.27
C LYS A 103 -6.42 12.80 -3.66
N ALA A 104 -7.57 12.88 -3.00
CA ALA A 104 -8.27 11.70 -2.49
C ALA A 104 -8.43 10.64 -3.60
N SER A 105 -8.29 9.37 -3.24
CA SER A 105 -8.39 8.24 -4.16
C SER A 105 -9.76 8.23 -4.86
N HIS A 106 -9.77 8.29 -6.20
CA HIS A 106 -11.02 8.20 -6.97
C HIS A 106 -11.72 6.85 -6.77
N VAL A 107 -10.96 5.78 -6.47
CA VAL A 107 -11.51 4.45 -6.13
C VAL A 107 -12.25 4.51 -4.80
N LEU A 108 -11.66 5.12 -3.76
CA LEU A 108 -12.32 5.25 -2.45
C LEU A 108 -13.56 6.14 -2.56
N THR A 109 -13.51 7.21 -3.36
CA THR A 109 -14.70 8.01 -3.67
C THR A 109 -15.79 7.18 -4.35
N ALA A 110 -15.43 6.32 -5.31
CA ALA A 110 -16.39 5.43 -5.98
C ALA A 110 -16.97 4.36 -5.02
N MET A 111 -16.20 3.96 -4.01
CA MET A 111 -16.67 3.10 -2.91
C MET A 111 -17.56 3.83 -1.91
N GLY A 112 -17.79 5.15 -2.07
CA GLY A 112 -18.60 5.96 -1.16
C GLY A 112 -17.88 6.44 0.09
N VAL A 113 -16.55 6.34 0.14
CA VAL A 113 -15.75 6.83 1.27
C VAL A 113 -15.76 8.36 1.29
N GLY A 114 -16.05 8.94 2.45
CA GLY A 114 -16.05 10.39 2.64
C GLY A 114 -14.68 11.02 2.36
N PRO A 115 -14.65 12.27 1.84
CA PRO A 115 -13.42 12.90 1.38
C PRO A 115 -12.39 13.15 2.48
N GLU A 116 -12.81 13.30 3.74
CA GLU A 116 -11.90 13.47 4.88
C GLU A 116 -11.12 12.19 5.16
N LEU A 117 -11.81 11.05 5.30
CA LEU A 117 -11.18 9.75 5.50
C LEU A 117 -10.35 9.33 4.27
N ALA A 118 -10.86 9.58 3.06
CA ALA A 118 -10.15 9.23 1.82
C ALA A 118 -8.83 9.99 1.64
N ARG A 119 -8.66 11.17 2.26
CA ARG A 119 -7.38 11.92 2.30
C ARG A 119 -6.36 11.35 3.30
N CYS A 120 -6.81 10.48 4.20
CA CYS A 120 -5.95 9.83 5.19
C CYS A 120 -5.53 8.41 4.74
N ALA A 121 -5.95 7.99 3.55
CA ALA A 121 -5.72 6.63 3.07
C ALA A 121 -4.29 6.39 2.56
N ILE A 122 -3.68 5.33 3.06
CA ILE A 122 -2.41 4.79 2.58
C ILE A 122 -2.57 3.35 2.11
N ARG A 123 -1.66 2.92 1.24
CA ARG A 123 -1.51 1.55 0.77
C ARG A 123 -0.12 1.03 1.12
N ILE A 124 -0.09 -0.05 1.87
CA ILE A 124 1.10 -0.81 2.20
C ILE A 124 1.04 -2.12 1.42
N SER A 125 2.10 -2.41 0.65
CA SER A 125 2.20 -3.62 -0.15
C SER A 125 3.41 -4.41 0.32
N LEU A 126 3.17 -5.59 0.89
CA LEU A 126 4.20 -6.52 1.30
C LEU A 126 4.77 -7.25 0.07
N GLY A 127 6.05 -7.58 0.14
CA GLY A 127 6.75 -8.35 -0.88
C GLY A 127 7.08 -9.76 -0.38
N TRP A 128 7.55 -10.62 -1.27
CA TRP A 128 8.00 -11.98 -0.93
C TRP A 128 9.21 -12.02 0.02
N LEU A 129 9.89 -10.89 0.23
CA LEU A 129 10.97 -10.73 1.22
C LEU A 129 10.52 -10.05 2.51
N SER A 130 9.27 -9.60 2.60
CA SER A 130 8.77 -8.92 3.81
C SER A 130 8.78 -9.87 4.99
N THR A 131 9.39 -9.41 6.08
CA THR A 131 9.52 -10.20 7.31
C THR A 131 8.58 -9.69 8.40
N LYS A 132 8.29 -10.57 9.36
CA LYS A 132 7.55 -10.19 10.58
C LYS A 132 8.23 -9.06 11.34
N ALA A 133 9.56 -9.10 11.47
CA ALA A 133 10.33 -8.08 12.16
C ALA A 133 10.21 -6.70 11.49
N GLU A 134 10.25 -6.64 10.15
CA GLU A 134 10.05 -5.39 9.42
C GLU A 134 8.62 -4.86 9.58
N VAL A 135 7.61 -5.74 9.64
CA VAL A 135 6.22 -5.35 9.91
C VAL A 135 6.05 -4.78 11.32
N GLU A 136 6.66 -5.41 12.33
CA GLU A 136 6.66 -4.92 13.71
C GLU A 136 7.37 -3.56 13.80
N GLN A 137 8.53 -3.41 13.16
CA GLN A 137 9.26 -2.14 13.13
C GLN A 137 8.49 -1.06 12.37
N PHE A 138 7.84 -1.40 11.26
CA PHE A 138 6.97 -0.50 10.52
C PHE A 138 5.84 0.02 11.43
N ALA A 139 5.16 -0.87 12.15
CA ALA A 139 4.06 -0.51 13.03
C ALA A 139 4.49 0.45 14.14
N VAL A 140 5.66 0.23 14.74
CA VAL A 140 6.24 1.16 15.72
C VAL A 140 6.47 2.55 15.11
N GLN A 141 7.12 2.62 13.95
CA GLN A 141 7.42 3.90 13.30
C GLN A 141 6.15 4.62 12.84
N TRP A 142 5.15 3.88 12.34
CA TRP A 142 3.84 4.43 12.00
C TRP A 142 3.12 4.96 13.25
N GLY A 143 3.13 4.22 14.36
CA GLY A 143 2.51 4.62 15.61
C GLY A 143 3.13 5.88 16.21
N GLU A 144 4.47 5.99 16.19
CA GLU A 144 5.17 7.21 16.60
C GLU A 144 4.79 8.41 15.73
N ALA A 145 4.66 8.21 14.41
CA ALA A 145 4.25 9.26 13.48
C ALA A 145 2.79 9.68 13.69
N TYR A 146 1.89 8.72 13.93
CA TYR A 146 0.49 8.95 14.27
C TYR A 146 0.33 9.74 15.57
N GLY A 147 1.10 9.40 16.61
CA GLY A 147 1.10 10.16 17.87
C GLY A 147 1.52 11.63 17.68
N ARG A 148 2.52 11.89 16.83
CA ARG A 148 2.98 13.27 16.54
C ARG A 148 1.97 14.09 15.74
N SER A 149 1.18 13.47 14.84
CA SER A 149 0.17 14.21 14.07
C SER A 149 -1.00 14.64 14.94
N HIS A 150 -1.43 13.80 15.89
CA HIS A 150 -2.56 14.09 16.78
C HIS A 150 -2.23 15.10 17.89
N VAL A 151 -0.98 15.20 18.34
CA VAL A 151 -0.56 16.24 19.29
C VAL A 151 -0.60 17.65 18.66
N ARG A 152 -0.47 17.76 17.34
CA ARG A 152 -0.45 19.05 16.63
C ARG A 152 -1.84 19.65 16.36
N GLU A 153 -2.92 18.87 16.41
CA GLU A 153 -4.29 19.39 16.22
C GLU A 153 -4.90 19.99 17.49
N VAL A 154 -4.33 19.70 18.66
CA VAL A 154 -4.85 20.15 19.97
C VAL A 154 -4.13 21.42 20.48
N ALA A 155 -3.14 21.93 19.75
CA ALA A 155 -2.35 23.13 20.07
C ALA A 155 -2.65 24.27 19.09
#